data_AF-K3YVG5-F1
#
_entry.id   AF-K3YVG5-F1
#
_cell.length_a   1.000
_cell.length_b   1.000
_cell.length_c   1.000
_cell.angle_alpha   90.00
_cell.angle_beta   90.00
_cell.angle_gamma   90.00
#
_symmetry.space_group_name_H-M   'P 1'
#
loop_
_entity.id
_entity.type
_entity.pdbx_description
1 polymer ?
#
loop_
_entity_poly.entity_id
_entity_poly.type
_entity_poly.pdbx_seq_one_letter_code
_entity_poly.pdbx_strand_id
1 'polypeptide(L)'
;MPSAAGPGIFVLLLATVFMGAAAGHGGKDGCIQRVDEVSSAPGSCLCYDRCSHGGGLTTAESQTCFVNCVLRSGCVCPGDDDREALGLPALLDGTVRVSVTRPRVSRSRIEKNEEDEVLVVEVTFEDDTPPPFSIHVNAPVGGERDEFAAGAFVGSGPAPTMEEKRTGRTVVRKPIGDVLEMIGADGDKTIDVSFWPVDVDGTWYKEHRIFITAVRIEYERKNKYLLQGT
;
A
#
# COMPACT_ATOMS: atom_id res chain seq x y z
N MET A 1 74.19 -3.06 -25.13
CA MET A 1 74.84 -1.92 -24.43
C MET A 1 74.69 -0.69 -25.33
N PRO A 2 74.38 0.53 -24.83
CA PRO A 2 73.65 1.00 -23.62
C PRO A 2 72.21 1.45 -24.02
N SER A 3 71.20 1.57 -23.14
CA SER A 3 71.00 2.33 -21.88
C SER A 3 70.66 3.81 -22.06
N ALA A 4 69.44 4.19 -21.66
CA ALA A 4 69.05 5.39 -20.88
C ALA A 4 67.50 5.49 -20.90
N ALA A 5 66.80 5.09 -19.84
CA ALA A 5 66.50 5.85 -18.62
C ALA A 5 65.34 6.86 -18.81
N GLY A 6 64.26 6.67 -18.01
CA GLY A 6 63.06 7.51 -17.96
C GLY A 6 63.28 8.91 -17.34
N PRO A 7 62.23 9.64 -16.90
CA PRO A 7 61.28 9.13 -15.91
C PRO A 7 59.80 9.47 -16.19
N GLY A 8 58.93 8.84 -15.37
CA GLY A 8 57.49 8.83 -15.50
C GLY A 8 56.79 10.17 -15.28
N ILE A 9 55.58 10.24 -15.83
CA ILE A 9 54.58 11.25 -15.50
C ILE A 9 53.39 10.49 -14.91
N PHE A 10 53.30 10.57 -13.59
CA PHE A 10 52.11 10.23 -12.81
C PHE A 10 51.03 11.25 -13.18
N VAL A 11 50.08 10.89 -14.06
CA VAL A 11 48.90 11.72 -14.31
C VAL A 11 47.88 11.39 -13.22
N LEU A 12 48.03 12.10 -12.11
CA LEU A 12 47.05 12.18 -11.04
C LEU A 12 46.27 13.48 -11.25
N LEU A 13 45.14 13.41 -11.93
CA LEU A 13 44.23 14.56 -12.08
C LEU A 13 42.79 14.10 -11.84
N LEU A 14 42.45 14.14 -10.55
CA LEU A 14 41.22 14.69 -9.98
C LEU A 14 39.98 14.64 -10.88
N ALA A 15 39.15 13.62 -10.66
CA ALA A 15 37.72 13.74 -10.95
C ALA A 15 37.12 14.74 -9.96
N THR A 16 37.17 16.03 -10.30
CA THR A 16 36.36 17.06 -9.64
C THR A 16 34.89 16.77 -9.94
N VAL A 17 34.21 16.14 -8.99
CA VAL A 17 32.75 16.14 -8.95
C VAL A 17 32.34 17.58 -8.66
N PHE A 18 31.78 18.24 -9.66
CA PHE A 18 31.06 19.51 -9.47
C PHE A 18 29.92 19.26 -8.50
N MET A 19 30.06 19.72 -7.25
CA MET A 19 28.89 20.06 -6.43
C MET A 19 28.24 21.31 -7.04
N GLY A 20 27.40 21.07 -8.05
CA GLY A 20 26.41 22.04 -8.47
C GLY A 20 25.32 22.11 -7.41
N ALA A 21 25.32 23.18 -6.64
CA ALA A 21 24.17 23.60 -5.86
C ALA A 21 23.00 23.89 -6.82
N ALA A 22 22.08 22.94 -6.95
CA ALA A 22 20.76 23.19 -7.53
C ALA A 22 19.76 23.22 -6.38
N ALA A 23 19.47 24.44 -5.93
CA ALA A 23 18.28 24.73 -5.19
C ALA A 23 17.05 24.44 -6.08
N GLY A 24 16.05 23.76 -5.51
CA GLY A 24 14.67 23.78 -5.98
C GLY A 24 14.27 22.70 -6.98
N HIS A 25 13.71 21.60 -6.48
CA HIS A 25 12.30 21.25 -6.68
C HIS A 25 12.01 19.96 -5.91
N GLY A 26 11.12 20.04 -4.92
CA GLY A 26 10.62 18.88 -4.21
C GLY A 26 9.78 18.03 -5.15
N GLY A 27 10.31 16.86 -5.52
CA GLY A 27 9.56 15.81 -6.20
C GLY A 27 8.98 14.86 -5.16
N LYS A 28 7.74 15.13 -4.74
CA LYS A 28 6.82 14.07 -4.30
C LYS A 28 6.51 13.28 -5.56
N ASP A 29 6.91 12.02 -5.63
CA ASP A 29 6.43 10.94 -6.52
C ASP A 29 7.55 9.90 -6.69
N GLY A 30 7.73 9.05 -5.68
CA GLY A 30 8.66 7.93 -5.76
C GLY A 30 8.90 7.27 -4.41
N CYS A 31 8.81 5.93 -4.38
CA CYS A 31 9.18 5.10 -3.23
C CYS A 31 10.69 5.06 -2.94
N ILE A 32 11.47 6.00 -3.51
CA ILE A 32 12.91 6.11 -3.33
C ILE A 32 13.19 7.46 -2.64
N GLN A 33 13.17 7.44 -1.32
CA GLN A 33 13.71 8.54 -0.51
C GLN A 33 15.22 8.36 -0.36
N ARG A 34 15.95 9.47 -0.23
CA ARG A 34 17.36 9.37 0.12
C ARG A 34 17.49 8.94 1.58
N VAL A 35 18.49 8.12 1.88
CA VAL A 35 18.72 7.52 3.22
C VAL A 35 18.91 8.59 4.30
N ASP A 36 19.39 9.78 3.93
CA ASP A 36 19.54 10.97 4.78
C ASP A 36 18.25 11.78 5.00
N GLU A 37 17.20 11.52 4.24
CA GLU A 37 15.87 12.16 4.38
C GLU A 37 14.92 11.36 5.28
N VAL A 38 15.25 10.08 5.55
CA VAL A 38 14.54 9.25 6.53
C VAL A 38 14.97 9.68 7.93
N SER A 39 14.17 10.54 8.54
CA SER A 39 14.34 10.99 9.92
C SER A 39 14.44 9.80 10.87
N SER A 40 15.67 9.46 11.30
CA SER A 40 16.10 8.89 12.59
C SER A 40 15.18 7.91 13.37
N ALA A 41 14.24 7.23 12.72
CA ALA A 41 13.36 6.25 13.34
C ALA A 41 13.86 4.84 13.03
N PRO A 42 14.00 3.95 14.04
CA PRO A 42 14.38 2.56 13.82
C PRO A 42 13.17 1.78 13.28
N GLY A 43 12.94 1.90 11.98
CA GLY A 43 11.94 1.18 11.20
C GLY A 43 12.62 0.57 9.98
N SER A 44 12.79 -0.74 10.01
CA SER A 44 13.88 -1.44 9.38
C SER A 44 13.36 -2.09 8.09
N CYS A 45 13.56 -1.43 6.94
CA CYS A 45 13.00 -1.95 5.68
C CYS A 45 13.50 -3.37 5.42
N LEU A 46 12.61 -4.30 5.05
CA LEU A 46 12.96 -5.73 4.94
C LEU A 46 14.17 -5.99 4.04
N CYS A 47 14.27 -5.26 2.92
CA CYS A 47 15.43 -5.34 2.03
C CYS A 47 16.67 -4.62 2.56
N TYR A 48 16.49 -3.53 3.31
CA TYR A 48 17.60 -2.81 3.95
C TYR A 48 18.22 -3.66 5.05
N ASP A 49 17.43 -4.27 5.93
CA ASP A 49 17.93 -5.12 7.01
C ASP A 49 18.64 -6.36 6.48
N ARG A 50 18.03 -7.00 5.49
CA ARG A 50 18.57 -8.20 4.87
C ARG A 50 19.94 -7.94 4.25
N CYS A 51 20.13 -6.77 3.65
CA CYS A 51 21.32 -6.48 2.85
C CYS A 51 22.35 -5.62 3.58
N SER A 52 21.97 -4.88 4.63
CA SER A 52 22.88 -4.01 5.38
C SER A 52 23.74 -4.76 6.38
N HIS A 53 23.28 -5.92 6.88
CA HIS A 53 23.97 -6.69 7.93
C HIS A 53 24.42 -5.84 9.15
N GLY A 54 23.70 -4.77 9.47
CA GLY A 54 24.03 -3.84 10.56
C GLY A 54 25.12 -2.80 10.25
N GLY A 55 25.69 -2.79 9.03
CA GLY A 55 26.70 -1.84 8.56
C GLY A 55 26.23 -0.85 7.49
N GLY A 56 24.93 -0.82 7.21
CA GLY A 56 24.34 -0.02 6.12
C GLY A 56 24.63 -0.55 4.72
N LEU A 57 24.14 0.16 3.70
CA LEU A 57 24.37 -0.17 2.28
C LEU A 57 25.68 0.47 1.75
N THR A 58 26.77 0.22 2.47
CA THR A 58 28.06 0.92 2.27
C THR A 58 28.98 0.22 1.25
N THR A 59 28.63 -0.99 0.78
CA THR A 59 29.44 -1.77 -0.16
C THR A 59 28.66 -2.04 -1.44
N ALA A 60 29.39 -2.30 -2.55
CA ALA A 60 28.75 -2.66 -3.81
C ALA A 60 27.91 -3.95 -3.70
N GLU A 61 28.33 -4.89 -2.84
CA GLU A 61 27.58 -6.13 -2.58
C GLU A 61 26.28 -5.87 -1.83
N SER A 62 26.28 -5.05 -0.77
CA SER A 62 25.06 -4.73 -0.02
C SER A 62 24.10 -3.89 -0.85
N GLN A 63 24.61 -2.96 -1.66
CA GLN A 63 23.82 -2.19 -2.62
C GLN A 63 23.18 -3.08 -3.70
N THR A 64 23.95 -4.00 -4.27
CA THR A 64 23.45 -4.94 -5.29
C THR A 64 22.43 -5.91 -4.69
N CYS A 65 22.64 -6.39 -3.47
CA CYS A 65 21.66 -7.17 -2.71
C CYS A 65 20.36 -6.39 -2.55
N PHE A 66 20.44 -5.13 -2.14
CA PHE A 66 19.27 -4.29 -1.90
C PHE A 66 18.46 -4.08 -3.17
N VAL A 67 19.11 -3.68 -4.27
CA VAL A 67 18.45 -3.48 -5.57
C VAL A 67 17.77 -4.77 -6.05
N ASN A 68 18.46 -5.91 -5.99
CA ASN A 68 17.86 -7.19 -6.39
C ASN A 68 16.72 -7.62 -5.46
N CYS A 69 16.82 -7.34 -4.17
CA CYS A 69 15.76 -7.61 -3.20
C CYS A 69 14.51 -6.78 -3.53
N VAL A 70 14.67 -5.49 -3.81
CA VAL A 70 13.59 -4.57 -4.18
C VAL A 70 12.95 -4.97 -5.51
N LEU A 71 13.75 -5.26 -6.54
CA LEU A 71 13.23 -5.71 -7.85
C LEU A 71 12.43 -7.01 -7.73
N ARG A 72 12.78 -7.87 -6.77
CA ARG A 72 12.11 -9.17 -6.57
C ARG A 72 10.92 -9.10 -5.63
N SER A 73 10.95 -8.22 -4.64
CA SER A 73 10.03 -8.26 -3.48
C SER A 73 9.29 -6.94 -3.23
N GLY A 74 9.57 -5.90 -4.01
CA GLY A 74 9.10 -4.54 -3.77
C GLY A 74 9.84 -3.82 -2.64
N CYS A 75 9.51 -2.54 -2.44
CA CYS A 75 9.93 -1.77 -1.26
C CYS A 75 8.86 -1.90 -0.18
N VAL A 76 9.18 -2.55 0.94
CA VAL A 76 8.31 -2.58 2.13
C VAL A 76 9.16 -2.17 3.34
N CYS A 77 8.85 -1.00 3.89
CA CYS A 77 9.45 -0.47 5.10
C CYS A 77 8.41 -0.51 6.22
N PRO A 78 8.55 -1.42 7.21
CA PRO A 78 7.78 -1.33 8.44
C PRO A 78 8.40 -0.28 9.36
N GLY A 79 7.64 0.77 9.68
CA GLY A 79 8.00 1.73 10.72
C GLY A 79 7.82 3.18 10.29
N ASP A 80 6.56 3.61 10.29
CA ASP A 80 6.01 4.72 11.07
C ASP A 80 4.55 4.84 10.61
N ASP A 81 3.63 4.25 11.38
CA ASP A 81 2.23 3.98 11.02
C ASP A 81 2.05 3.40 9.60
N ASP A 82 1.70 2.12 9.52
CA ASP A 82 1.30 1.41 8.29
C ASP A 82 0.24 2.15 7.44
N ARG A 83 -0.40 3.18 8.00
CA ARG A 83 -1.30 4.13 7.35
C ARG A 83 -0.59 5.09 6.38
N GLU A 84 0.56 5.67 6.75
CA GLU A 84 1.21 6.71 5.92
C GLU A 84 1.85 6.11 4.66
N ALA A 85 2.40 4.90 4.77
CA ALA A 85 2.86 4.13 3.61
C ALA A 85 1.74 3.78 2.61
N LEU A 86 0.48 3.76 3.08
CA LEU A 86 -0.73 3.57 2.27
C LEU A 86 -1.36 4.88 1.81
N GLY A 87 -0.76 6.03 2.13
CA GLY A 87 -1.31 7.36 1.83
C GLY A 87 -2.56 7.70 2.67
N LEU A 88 -2.70 7.11 3.85
CA LEU A 88 -3.84 7.30 4.76
C LEU A 88 -3.47 8.23 5.93
N PRO A 89 -4.41 9.05 6.43
CA PRO A 89 -5.80 9.14 5.99
C PRO A 89 -5.95 9.83 4.62
N ALA A 90 -6.79 9.25 3.76
CA ALA A 90 -7.06 9.76 2.41
C ALA A 90 -8.48 10.31 2.33
N LEU A 91 -8.62 11.56 1.86
CA LEU A 91 -9.91 12.15 1.53
C LEU A 91 -10.49 11.44 0.30
N LEU A 92 -11.76 11.06 0.37
CA LEU A 92 -12.49 10.44 -0.72
C LEU A 92 -13.15 11.51 -1.63
N ASP A 93 -12.35 12.45 -2.15
CA ASP A 93 -12.77 13.47 -3.12
C ASP A 93 -12.64 12.99 -4.59
N GLY A 94 -12.08 11.80 -4.76
CA GLY A 94 -11.96 11.03 -5.98
C GLY A 94 -11.79 9.55 -5.67
N THR A 95 -11.25 8.80 -6.62
CA THR A 95 -10.93 7.38 -6.37
C THR A 95 -9.69 7.28 -5.49
N VAL A 96 -9.83 6.66 -4.33
CA VAL A 96 -8.70 6.31 -3.46
C VAL A 96 -8.33 4.86 -3.72
N ARG A 97 -7.06 4.57 -3.99
CA ARG A 97 -6.55 3.21 -4.18
C ARG A 97 -5.46 2.91 -3.16
N VAL A 98 -5.55 1.73 -2.57
CA VAL A 98 -4.65 1.27 -1.52
C VAL A 98 -4.24 -0.18 -1.81
N SER A 99 -2.93 -0.44 -1.92
CA SER A 99 -2.41 -1.80 -2.07
C SER A 99 -2.24 -2.46 -0.70
N VAL A 100 -2.99 -3.53 -0.45
CA VAL A 100 -3.07 -4.19 0.86
C VAL A 100 -2.42 -5.57 0.81
N THR A 101 -1.48 -5.82 1.71
CA THR A 101 -0.83 -7.14 1.82
C THR A 101 -1.73 -8.11 2.57
N ARG A 102 -1.98 -9.27 1.97
CA ARG A 102 -2.75 -10.36 2.59
C ARG A 102 -1.90 -11.12 3.62
N PRO A 103 -2.41 -11.40 4.83
CA PRO A 103 -1.62 -12.14 5.81
C PRO A 103 -1.35 -13.58 5.36
N ARG A 104 -2.31 -14.24 4.71
CA ARG A 104 -2.18 -15.59 4.12
C ARG A 104 -2.69 -15.60 2.68
N VAL A 105 -2.16 -16.49 1.86
CA VAL A 105 -2.57 -16.70 0.46
C VAL A 105 -2.79 -18.19 0.20
N SER A 106 -3.54 -18.53 -0.85
CA SER A 106 -3.77 -19.92 -1.28
C SER A 106 -4.25 -20.84 -0.16
N ARG A 107 -5.19 -20.35 0.67
CA ARG A 107 -5.73 -21.10 1.81
C ARG A 107 -6.42 -22.39 1.34
N SER A 108 -6.32 -23.44 2.15
CA SER A 108 -7.03 -24.69 1.91
C SER A 108 -8.56 -24.52 2.00
N ARG A 109 -9.32 -25.44 1.39
CA ARG A 109 -10.79 -25.42 1.49
C ARG A 109 -11.28 -25.52 2.94
N ILE A 110 -10.56 -26.24 3.80
CA ILE A 110 -10.90 -26.37 5.22
C ILE A 110 -10.77 -25.00 5.91
N GLU A 111 -9.64 -24.32 5.76
CA GLU A 111 -9.43 -22.99 6.36
C GLU A 111 -10.48 -21.97 5.89
N LYS A 112 -10.83 -21.99 4.60
CA LYS A 112 -11.86 -21.10 4.02
C LYS A 112 -13.28 -21.38 4.55
N ASN A 113 -13.55 -22.62 4.95
CA ASN A 113 -14.82 -23.01 5.58
C ASN A 113 -14.88 -22.65 7.07
N GLU A 114 -13.73 -22.45 7.72
CA GLU A 114 -13.65 -22.11 9.14
C GLU A 114 -13.49 -20.61 9.39
N GLU A 115 -12.83 -19.89 8.48
CA GLU A 115 -12.52 -18.47 8.62
C GLU A 115 -12.83 -17.68 7.35
N ASP A 116 -13.57 -16.60 7.50
CA ASP A 116 -13.71 -15.58 6.47
C ASP A 116 -12.44 -14.74 6.39
N GLU A 117 -11.99 -14.48 5.16
CA GLU A 117 -10.98 -13.44 4.88
C GLU A 117 -11.73 -12.13 4.71
N VAL A 118 -11.56 -11.20 5.66
CA VAL A 118 -12.38 -10.00 5.80
C VAL A 118 -11.53 -8.76 5.58
N LEU A 119 -11.94 -7.94 4.61
CA LEU A 119 -11.45 -6.58 4.44
C LEU A 119 -12.06 -5.68 5.53
N VAL A 120 -11.19 -5.05 6.32
CA VAL A 120 -11.56 -4.11 7.38
C VAL A 120 -11.11 -2.71 7.00
N VAL A 121 -12.06 -1.79 6.93
CA VAL A 121 -11.86 -0.40 6.53
C VAL A 121 -12.33 0.51 7.65
N GLU A 122 -11.42 1.29 8.22
CA GLU A 122 -11.77 2.34 9.18
C GLU A 122 -12.01 3.65 8.44
N VAL A 123 -13.15 4.27 8.70
CA VAL A 123 -13.58 5.49 8.01
C VAL A 123 -13.95 6.54 9.04
N THR A 124 -13.56 7.79 8.79
CA THR A 124 -14.05 8.95 9.53
C THR A 124 -14.79 9.89 8.59
N PHE A 125 -15.77 10.61 9.10
CA PHE A 125 -16.57 11.54 8.31
C PHE A 125 -16.95 12.77 9.14
N GLU A 126 -16.98 13.93 8.50
CA GLU A 126 -17.39 15.20 9.13
C GLU A 126 -18.89 15.47 8.98
N ASP A 127 -19.56 14.83 8.02
CA ASP A 127 -20.98 15.03 7.72
C ASP A 127 -21.90 14.17 8.61
N ASP A 128 -23.06 14.72 9.01
CA ASP A 128 -24.08 13.99 9.81
C ASP A 128 -24.68 12.78 9.06
N THR A 129 -24.64 12.82 7.74
CA THR A 129 -25.16 11.78 6.83
C THR A 129 -24.19 11.59 5.67
N PRO A 130 -23.05 10.90 5.87
CA PRO A 130 -22.15 10.60 4.77
C PRO A 130 -22.85 9.65 3.79
N PRO A 131 -22.75 9.89 2.47
CA PRO A 131 -23.26 8.96 1.47
C PRO A 131 -22.49 7.63 1.52
N PRO A 132 -23.10 6.54 1.03
CA PRO A 132 -22.35 5.31 0.80
C PRO A 132 -21.28 5.52 -0.26
N PHE A 133 -20.21 4.74 -0.17
CA PHE A 133 -19.15 4.65 -1.17
C PHE A 133 -18.98 3.20 -1.60
N SER A 134 -18.49 2.99 -2.81
CA SER A 134 -18.28 1.65 -3.36
C SER A 134 -16.87 1.14 -3.11
N ILE A 135 -16.74 -0.16 -2.80
CA ILE A 135 -15.46 -0.84 -2.53
C ILE A 135 -15.25 -1.92 -3.58
N HIS A 136 -14.14 -1.85 -4.29
CA HIS A 136 -13.75 -2.81 -5.31
C HIS A 136 -12.34 -3.34 -5.05
N VAL A 137 -12.08 -4.58 -5.47
CA VAL A 137 -10.74 -5.17 -5.43
C VAL A 137 -10.21 -5.42 -6.85
N ASN A 138 -8.91 -5.21 -7.01
CA ASN A 138 -8.15 -5.37 -8.26
C ASN A 138 -8.80 -4.68 -9.47
N ALA A 139 -9.39 -3.49 -9.26
CA ALA A 139 -9.82 -2.65 -10.38
C ALA A 139 -8.60 -2.28 -11.26
N PRO A 140 -8.71 -2.30 -12.60
CA PRO A 140 -7.61 -1.86 -13.46
C PRO A 140 -7.22 -0.41 -13.17
N VAL A 141 -5.95 -0.09 -13.39
CA VAL A 141 -5.43 1.28 -13.23
C VAL A 141 -5.84 2.10 -14.44
N GLY A 142 -6.64 3.14 -14.21
CA GLY A 142 -7.02 4.10 -15.23
C GLY A 142 -8.04 5.13 -14.69
N GLY A 143 -8.24 6.21 -15.45
CA GLY A 143 -8.87 7.45 -15.01
C GLY A 143 -10.39 7.53 -15.21
N GLU A 144 -11.05 6.51 -15.75
CA GLU A 144 -12.47 6.60 -16.11
C GLU A 144 -13.38 5.66 -15.31
N ARG A 145 -14.65 6.07 -15.20
CA ARG A 145 -15.76 5.37 -14.53
C ARG A 145 -15.86 3.89 -14.97
N ASP A 146 -15.55 3.62 -16.22
CA ASP A 146 -15.68 2.29 -16.84
C ASP A 146 -14.55 1.35 -16.44
N GLU A 147 -13.37 1.86 -16.11
CA GLU A 147 -12.24 1.03 -15.64
C GLU A 147 -12.47 0.59 -14.19
N PHE A 148 -13.14 1.40 -13.36
CA PHE A 148 -13.49 1.00 -12.00
C PHE A 148 -14.55 -0.10 -11.97
N ALA A 149 -15.52 -0.07 -12.90
CA ALA A 149 -16.55 -1.10 -13.04
C ALA A 149 -16.01 -2.48 -13.46
N ALA A 150 -14.77 -2.53 -13.97
CA ALA A 150 -14.08 -3.79 -14.27
C ALA A 150 -13.44 -4.42 -13.03
N GLY A 151 -13.33 -3.69 -11.91
CA GLY A 151 -12.92 -4.24 -10.63
C GLY A 151 -14.00 -5.14 -10.02
N ALA A 152 -13.59 -6.04 -9.12
CA ALA A 152 -14.56 -6.91 -8.46
C ALA A 152 -15.24 -6.17 -7.32
N PHE A 153 -16.56 -5.96 -7.42
CA PHE A 153 -17.33 -5.32 -6.37
C PHE A 153 -17.38 -6.19 -5.11
N VAL A 154 -17.01 -5.59 -3.98
CA VAL A 154 -17.01 -6.24 -2.65
C VAL A 154 -18.17 -5.74 -1.78
N GLY A 155 -18.70 -4.55 -2.10
CA GLY A 155 -19.83 -3.96 -1.40
C GLY A 155 -19.72 -2.46 -1.26
N SER A 156 -20.74 -1.86 -0.65
CA SER A 156 -20.73 -0.45 -0.25
C SER A 156 -20.40 -0.29 1.23
N GLY A 157 -19.88 0.89 1.58
CA GLY A 157 -19.87 1.39 2.95
C GLY A 157 -21.30 1.47 3.48
N PRO A 158 -21.60 0.94 4.67
CA PRO A 158 -22.94 0.99 5.24
C PRO A 158 -23.30 2.43 5.61
N ALA A 159 -24.60 2.72 5.65
CA ALA A 159 -25.08 3.94 6.29
C ALA A 159 -24.68 3.89 7.78
N PRO A 160 -24.04 4.93 8.33
CA PRO A 160 -23.59 4.90 9.71
C PRO A 160 -24.77 4.87 10.67
N THR A 161 -24.62 4.07 11.72
CA THR A 161 -25.55 4.05 12.86
C THR A 161 -25.57 5.40 13.59
N MET A 162 -26.56 5.62 14.46
CA MET A 162 -26.65 6.85 15.25
C MET A 162 -25.40 7.08 16.13
N GLU A 163 -24.79 6.01 16.64
CA GLU A 163 -23.57 6.11 17.44
C GLU A 163 -22.36 6.50 16.58
N GLU A 164 -22.22 5.87 15.40
CA GLU A 164 -21.13 6.18 14.46
C GLU A 164 -21.25 7.62 13.94
N LYS A 165 -22.47 8.11 13.72
CA LYS A 165 -22.72 9.53 13.41
C LYS A 165 -22.20 10.46 14.51
N ARG A 166 -22.50 10.13 15.76
CA ARG A 166 -22.06 10.92 16.93
C ARG A 166 -20.54 10.91 17.09
N THR A 167 -19.87 9.81 16.76
CA THR A 167 -18.41 9.70 16.88
C THR A 167 -17.66 10.14 15.62
N GLY A 168 -18.35 10.32 14.50
CA GLY A 168 -17.75 10.61 13.20
C GLY A 168 -16.87 9.47 12.68
N ARG A 169 -17.08 8.22 13.15
CA ARG A 169 -16.24 7.06 12.81
C ARG A 169 -17.07 5.81 12.61
N THR A 170 -16.76 5.05 11.56
CA THR A 170 -17.34 3.73 11.27
C THR A 170 -16.26 2.73 10.88
N VAL A 171 -16.55 1.44 11.05
CA VAL A 171 -15.69 0.34 10.61
C VAL A 171 -16.48 -0.54 9.66
N VAL A 172 -16.07 -0.57 8.40
CA VAL A 172 -16.66 -1.42 7.37
C VAL A 172 -15.94 -2.76 7.34
N ARG A 173 -16.69 -3.85 7.41
CA ARG A 173 -16.17 -5.22 7.34
C ARG A 173 -16.82 -5.94 6.17
N LYS A 174 -16.02 -6.46 5.23
CA LYS A 174 -16.52 -7.17 4.04
C LYS A 174 -15.74 -8.47 3.81
N PRO A 175 -16.41 -9.63 3.79
CA PRO A 175 -15.78 -10.87 3.32
C PRO A 175 -15.33 -10.72 1.86
N ILE A 176 -14.08 -11.07 1.57
CA ILE A 176 -13.49 -10.95 0.22
C ILE A 176 -13.04 -12.29 -0.36
N GLY A 177 -12.99 -13.36 0.44
CA GLY A 177 -12.45 -14.66 0.01
C GLY A 177 -13.07 -15.20 -1.27
N ASP A 178 -14.40 -15.25 -1.35
CA ASP A 178 -15.12 -15.75 -2.52
C ASP A 178 -14.92 -14.84 -3.75
N VAL A 179 -14.81 -13.53 -3.53
CA VAL A 179 -14.55 -12.55 -4.59
C VAL A 179 -13.14 -12.76 -5.17
N LEU A 180 -12.14 -12.98 -4.32
CA LEU A 180 -10.76 -13.24 -4.75
C LEU A 180 -10.64 -14.57 -5.50
N GLU A 181 -11.37 -15.61 -5.10
CA GLU A 181 -11.46 -16.87 -5.85
C GLU A 181 -12.07 -16.64 -7.24
N MET A 182 -13.18 -15.91 -7.31
CA MET A 182 -13.91 -15.63 -8.55
C MET A 182 -13.05 -14.91 -9.58
N ILE A 183 -12.22 -13.95 -9.16
CA ILE A 183 -11.31 -13.21 -10.05
C ILE A 183 -9.95 -13.88 -10.25
N GLY A 184 -9.72 -15.05 -9.66
CA GLY A 184 -8.45 -15.77 -9.76
C GLY A 184 -7.28 -15.16 -8.98
N ALA A 185 -7.54 -14.24 -8.05
CA ALA A 185 -6.54 -13.54 -7.24
C ALA A 185 -6.24 -14.23 -5.88
N ASP A 186 -6.76 -15.44 -5.63
CA ASP A 186 -6.55 -16.15 -4.36
C ASP A 186 -5.07 -16.45 -4.05
N GLY A 187 -4.21 -16.52 -5.07
CA GLY A 187 -2.76 -16.68 -4.92
C GLY A 187 -1.99 -15.38 -4.70
N ASP A 188 -2.61 -14.22 -4.91
CA ASP A 188 -1.91 -12.94 -4.92
C ASP A 188 -1.58 -12.51 -3.49
N LYS A 189 -0.32 -12.11 -3.26
CA LYS A 189 0.14 -11.65 -1.93
C LYS A 189 -0.37 -10.26 -1.57
N THR A 190 -0.60 -9.43 -2.58
CA THR A 190 -1.09 -8.07 -2.44
C THR A 190 -2.29 -7.89 -3.36
N ILE A 191 -3.31 -7.19 -2.87
CA ILE A 191 -4.48 -6.81 -3.66
C ILE A 191 -4.62 -5.29 -3.67
N ASP A 192 -5.16 -4.73 -4.74
CA ASP A 192 -5.50 -3.31 -4.79
C ASP A 192 -6.94 -3.11 -4.36
N VAL A 193 -7.15 -2.37 -3.28
CA VAL A 193 -8.47 -1.97 -2.81
C VAL A 193 -8.75 -0.56 -3.32
N SER A 194 -9.84 -0.39 -4.04
CA SER A 194 -10.23 0.91 -4.57
C SER A 194 -11.57 1.36 -3.97
N PHE A 195 -11.60 2.60 -3.50
CA PHE A 195 -12.75 3.26 -2.89
C PHE A 195 -13.24 4.35 -3.81
N TRP A 196 -14.55 4.45 -3.97
CA TRP A 196 -15.14 5.38 -4.93
C TRP A 196 -16.36 6.09 -4.35
N PRO A 197 -16.38 7.44 -4.35
CA PRO A 197 -17.49 8.24 -3.80
C PRO A 197 -18.69 8.25 -4.76
N VAL A 198 -19.12 7.07 -5.18
CA VAL A 198 -20.39 6.85 -5.88
C VAL A 198 -21.24 5.85 -5.10
N ASP A 199 -22.54 6.15 -5.04
CA ASP A 199 -23.55 5.19 -4.61
C ASP A 199 -23.76 4.11 -5.69
N VAL A 200 -24.52 3.07 -5.38
CA VAL A 200 -24.88 1.95 -6.27
C VAL A 200 -25.51 2.40 -7.59
N ASP A 201 -26.14 3.59 -7.60
CA ASP A 201 -26.74 4.19 -8.79
C ASP A 201 -25.75 5.01 -9.65
N GLY A 202 -24.48 5.08 -9.23
CA GLY A 202 -23.41 5.79 -9.95
C GLY A 202 -23.43 7.31 -9.77
N THR A 203 -24.18 7.81 -8.79
CA THR A 203 -24.22 9.24 -8.43
C THR A 203 -22.97 9.60 -7.65
N TRP A 204 -22.19 10.56 -8.17
CA TRP A 204 -21.00 11.07 -7.51
C TRP A 204 -21.35 12.11 -6.44
N TYR A 205 -20.66 12.07 -5.30
CA TYR A 205 -20.76 13.13 -4.31
C TYR A 205 -19.36 13.67 -3.98
N LYS A 206 -19.10 14.92 -4.38
CA LYS A 206 -17.79 15.59 -4.18
C LYS A 206 -17.74 16.47 -2.94
N GLU A 207 -18.89 16.76 -2.34
CA GLU A 207 -19.00 17.76 -1.27
C GLU A 207 -18.85 17.15 0.13
N HIS A 208 -18.85 15.81 0.24
CA HIS A 208 -18.75 15.13 1.52
C HIS A 208 -17.31 14.84 1.92
N ARG A 209 -17.03 15.05 3.21
CA ARG A 209 -15.71 14.83 3.79
C ARG A 209 -15.65 13.47 4.45
N ILE A 210 -15.39 12.46 3.62
CA ILE A 210 -15.18 11.07 4.04
C ILE A 210 -13.68 10.77 3.92
N PHE A 211 -13.09 10.26 4.99
CA PHE A 211 -11.68 9.87 5.03
C PHE A 211 -11.55 8.37 5.24
N ILE A 212 -10.84 7.70 4.34
CA ILE A 212 -10.36 6.35 4.56
C ILE A 212 -9.15 6.47 5.48
N THR A 213 -9.22 5.89 6.67
CA THR A 213 -8.17 6.07 7.69
C THR A 213 -7.31 4.83 7.84
N ALA A 214 -7.86 3.62 7.74
CA ALA A 214 -7.07 2.38 7.70
C ALA A 214 -7.73 1.35 6.81
N VAL A 215 -6.92 0.52 6.17
CA VAL A 215 -7.36 -0.60 5.34
C VAL A 215 -6.48 -1.80 5.65
N ARG A 216 -7.08 -2.91 6.06
CA ARG A 216 -6.36 -4.14 6.40
C ARG A 216 -7.21 -5.38 6.15
N ILE A 217 -6.57 -6.53 6.20
CA ILE A 217 -7.24 -7.83 6.03
C ILE A 217 -7.09 -8.63 7.33
N GLU A 218 -8.22 -9.03 7.88
CA GLU A 218 -8.31 -9.87 9.08
C GLU A 218 -8.95 -11.21 8.73
N TYR A 219 -8.82 -12.19 9.62
CA TYR A 219 -9.52 -13.46 9.51
C TYR A 219 -10.48 -13.61 10.67
N GLU A 220 -11.73 -13.89 10.35
CA GLU A 220 -12.79 -14.04 11.33
C GLU A 220 -13.32 -15.47 11.29
N ARG A 221 -13.40 -16.13 12.44
CA ARG A 221 -14.02 -17.45 12.50
C ARG A 221 -15.50 -17.37 12.14
N LYS A 222 -15.91 -18.19 11.18
CA LYS A 222 -17.32 -18.39 10.84
C LYS A 222 -18.05 -18.94 12.05
N ASN A 223 -19.10 -18.24 12.47
CA ASN A 223 -19.91 -18.71 13.59
C ASN A 223 -20.82 -19.86 13.10
N LYS A 224 -20.37 -21.10 13.29
CA LYS A 224 -21.08 -22.33 12.84
C LYS A 224 -22.49 -22.49 13.44
N TYR A 225 -22.85 -21.70 14.47
CA TYR A 225 -24.15 -21.73 15.13
C TYR A 225 -25.24 -20.85 14.48
N LEU A 226 -24.89 -19.94 13.55
CA LEU A 226 -25.87 -19.15 12.79
C LEU A 226 -26.33 -19.84 11.50
N LEU A 227 -25.65 -20.92 11.08
CA LEU A 227 -25.95 -21.67 9.85
C LEU A 227 -26.89 -22.88 10.08
N GLN A 228 -27.38 -23.08 11.31
CA GLN A 228 -28.32 -24.17 11.66
C GLN A 228 -29.77 -23.69 11.87
N GLY A 229 -30.08 -22.45 11.49
CA GLY A 229 -31.39 -21.83 11.71
C GLY A 229 -31.99 -21.20 10.46
N THR A 230 -32.29 -22.01 9.44
CA THR A 230 -33.26 -21.72 8.38
C THR A 230 -33.87 -23.03 7.89
#